data_AF-A0AAV9JBV6-F1
#
_entry.id   AF-A0AAV9JBV6-F1
#
_cell.length_a   1.000
_cell.length_b   1.000
_cell.length_c   1.000
_cell.angle_alpha   90.00
_cell.angle_beta   90.00
_cell.angle_gamma   90.00
#
_symmetry.space_group_name_H-M   'P 1'
#
loop_
_entity.id
_entity.type
_entity.pdbx_description
1 polymer ?
#
loop_
_entity_poly.entity_id
_entity_poly.type
_entity_poly.pdbx_seq_one_letter_code
_entity_poly.pdbx_strand_id
1 'polypeptide(L)'
;MLASIVKIISVAALGFASISSTTPVDLSTLDLEKRGGWTSQSTCPSGDGQEYDGPKGGAWIVRCGMDTVATTFIQQIQTDNFIDCIQACGANANCGRVTYTADVGGSGPCYLKTGGGPLTSSAGRKVATKRN
;
A
#
# COMPACT_ATOMS: atom_id res chain seq x y z
N MET A 1 -61.93 18.16 15.20
CA MET A 1 -61.59 17.59 16.52
C MET A 1 -60.14 17.95 16.76
N LEU A 2 -59.90 19.11 17.37
CA LEU A 2 -59.52 19.29 18.79
C LEU A 2 -58.05 18.92 19.07
N ALA A 3 -57.36 19.90 19.65
CA ALA A 3 -55.92 20.11 19.65
C ALA A 3 -55.14 19.22 20.64
N SER A 4 -53.85 19.01 20.35
CA SER A 4 -52.81 18.91 21.38
C SER A 4 -51.55 19.65 20.94
N ILE A 5 -51.45 20.88 21.45
CA ILE A 5 -50.30 21.77 21.36
C ILE A 5 -49.21 21.21 22.27
N VAL A 6 -48.13 20.68 21.70
CA VAL A 6 -46.90 20.37 22.46
C VAL A 6 -46.12 21.67 22.62
N LYS A 7 -45.94 22.06 23.87
CA LYS A 7 -45.22 23.26 24.30
C LYS A 7 -43.76 23.22 23.84
N ILE A 8 -43.40 24.28 23.15
CA ILE A 8 -42.06 24.66 22.72
C ILE A 8 -41.23 24.92 23.99
N ILE A 9 -40.29 24.04 24.31
CA ILE A 9 -39.23 24.35 25.28
C ILE A 9 -38.08 24.94 24.45
N SER A 10 -37.94 26.26 24.53
CA SER A 10 -36.73 26.97 24.10
C SER A 10 -35.58 26.60 25.03
N VAL A 11 -34.67 25.74 24.57
CA VAL A 11 -33.36 25.54 25.20
C VAL A 11 -32.28 26.01 24.24
N ALA A 12 -31.49 26.97 24.69
CA ALA A 12 -30.36 27.54 23.98
C ALA A 12 -29.33 26.47 23.58
N ALA A 13 -28.78 26.63 22.39
CA ALA A 13 -27.81 25.74 21.76
C ALA A 13 -26.52 25.55 22.56
N LEU A 14 -26.05 24.31 22.71
CA LEU A 14 -24.65 23.90 22.53
C LEU A 14 -24.68 22.44 22.04
N GLY A 15 -24.41 22.25 20.76
CA GLY A 15 -24.61 20.99 20.06
C GLY A 15 -23.46 20.01 20.20
N PHE A 16 -23.81 18.73 20.19
CA PHE A 16 -23.13 17.70 19.41
C PHE A 16 -24.22 16.70 18.99
N ALA A 17 -24.78 16.91 17.80
CA ALA A 17 -25.52 15.86 17.13
C ALA A 17 -24.48 14.83 16.66
N SER A 18 -24.38 13.70 17.35
CA SER A 18 -23.71 12.51 16.82
C SER A 18 -24.61 11.90 15.77
N ILE A 19 -24.70 12.56 14.62
CA ILE A 19 -25.23 11.98 13.39
C ILE A 19 -24.27 10.86 13.00
N SER A 20 -24.64 9.61 13.28
CA SER A 20 -24.06 8.44 12.62
C SER A 20 -24.41 8.52 11.15
N SER A 21 -23.62 9.30 10.43
CA SER A 21 -23.62 9.34 8.97
C SER A 21 -22.94 8.05 8.51
N THR A 22 -23.71 6.97 8.36
CA THR A 22 -23.27 5.81 7.59
C THR A 22 -23.27 6.21 6.13
N THR A 23 -22.23 6.94 5.71
CA THR A 23 -21.93 7.10 4.29
C THR A 23 -21.67 5.70 3.73
N PRO A 24 -22.24 5.33 2.57
CA PRO A 24 -21.77 4.15 1.87
C PRO A 24 -20.27 4.35 1.63
N VAL A 25 -19.45 3.47 2.20
CA VAL A 25 -18.03 3.37 1.84
C VAL A 25 -18.01 2.96 0.38
N ASP A 26 -17.89 3.96 -0.49
CA ASP A 26 -17.65 3.77 -1.90
C ASP A 26 -16.31 3.02 -2.00
N LEU A 27 -16.39 1.73 -2.33
CA LEU A 27 -15.24 0.82 -2.36
C LEU A 27 -14.10 1.38 -3.23
N SER A 28 -14.45 2.25 -4.19
CA SER A 28 -13.52 2.93 -5.10
C SER A 28 -12.71 4.04 -4.44
N THR A 29 -13.23 4.73 -3.42
CA THR A 29 -12.47 5.79 -2.72
C THR A 29 -11.50 5.21 -1.69
N LEU A 30 -11.86 4.10 -1.04
CA LEU A 30 -10.93 3.34 -0.18
C LEU A 30 -9.72 2.82 -0.96
N ASP A 31 -9.94 2.33 -2.19
CA ASP A 31 -8.84 1.89 -3.04
C ASP A 31 -7.94 3.05 -3.50
N LEU A 32 -8.47 4.25 -3.70
CA LEU A 32 -7.67 5.43 -4.04
C LEU A 32 -6.88 5.96 -2.84
N GLU A 33 -7.48 6.03 -1.65
CA GLU A 33 -6.80 6.49 -0.44
C GLU A 33 -5.71 5.51 -0.03
N LYS A 34 -5.99 4.20 -0.18
CA LYS A 34 -4.99 3.13 -0.08
C LYS A 34 -3.87 3.37 -1.10
N ARG A 35 -4.16 3.51 -2.40
CA ARG A 35 -3.14 3.79 -3.44
C ARG A 35 -2.32 5.06 -3.17
N GLY A 36 -2.90 6.07 -2.54
CA GLY A 36 -2.19 7.30 -2.15
C GLY A 36 -1.11 7.04 -1.09
N GLY A 37 -1.45 6.33 -0.01
CA GLY A 37 -0.51 5.99 1.08
C GLY A 37 0.68 5.15 0.61
N TRP A 38 0.43 4.30 -0.37
CA TRP A 38 1.43 3.45 -1.00
C TRP A 38 2.57 4.18 -1.71
N THR A 39 2.28 5.25 -2.42
CA THR A 39 3.30 6.08 -3.06
C THR A 39 4.28 6.66 -2.03
N SER A 40 3.76 7.06 -0.87
CA SER A 40 4.58 7.56 0.24
C SER A 40 5.34 6.43 0.95
N GLN A 41 4.71 5.27 1.18
CA GLN A 41 5.30 4.12 1.88
C GLN A 41 6.31 3.31 1.04
N SER A 42 6.28 3.45 -0.28
CA SER A 42 7.23 2.82 -1.22
C SER A 42 8.41 3.71 -1.60
N THR A 43 8.41 4.95 -1.09
CA THR A 43 9.49 5.90 -1.29
C THR A 43 10.64 5.55 -0.36
N CYS A 44 11.79 5.21 -0.94
CA CYS A 44 13.02 5.08 -0.17
C CYS A 44 13.70 6.44 -0.04
N PRO A 45 14.30 6.76 1.13
CA PRO A 45 14.47 5.89 2.30
C PRO A 45 13.29 5.87 3.30
N SER A 46 12.32 6.79 3.19
CA SER A 46 11.25 6.99 4.19
C SER A 46 10.38 5.77 4.48
N GLY A 47 10.25 4.86 3.51
CA GLY A 47 9.47 3.62 3.59
C GLY A 47 10.25 2.40 4.07
N ASP A 48 11.53 2.52 4.43
CA ASP A 48 12.32 1.35 4.86
C ASP A 48 11.71 0.69 6.10
N GLY A 49 11.53 -0.63 6.04
CA GLY A 49 10.98 -1.44 7.12
C GLY A 49 9.46 -1.31 7.31
N GLN A 50 8.79 -0.47 6.53
CA GLN A 50 7.34 -0.29 6.62
C GLN A 50 6.61 -1.46 5.96
N GLU A 51 5.54 -1.92 6.61
CA GLU A 51 4.60 -2.87 6.04
C GLU A 51 3.49 -2.12 5.28
N TYR A 52 3.07 -2.66 4.14
CA TYR A 52 2.07 -2.05 3.28
C TYR A 52 1.20 -3.12 2.60
N ASP A 53 -0.08 -2.82 2.40
CA ASP A 53 -1.07 -3.78 1.93
C ASP A 53 -1.29 -3.75 0.41
N GLY A 54 -0.71 -4.72 -0.30
CA GLY A 54 -0.80 -5.09 -1.73
C GLY A 54 -2.02 -4.55 -2.51
N PRO A 55 -1.88 -3.94 -3.72
CA PRO A 55 -3.04 -3.53 -4.52
C PRO A 55 -3.82 -4.73 -5.08
N LYS A 56 -3.30 -5.95 -4.88
CA LYS A 56 -3.95 -7.24 -5.14
C LYS A 56 -4.28 -8.00 -3.85
N GLY A 57 -4.23 -7.32 -2.70
CA GLY A 57 -4.23 -7.96 -1.39
C GLY A 57 -2.89 -8.61 -1.04
N GLY A 58 -2.57 -8.65 0.24
CA GLY A 58 -1.34 -9.21 0.77
C GLY A 58 -0.41 -8.14 1.34
N ALA A 59 0.05 -8.33 2.56
CA ALA A 59 0.99 -7.42 3.21
C ALA A 59 2.40 -7.62 2.63
N TRP A 60 3.18 -6.56 2.59
CA TRP A 60 4.55 -6.57 2.09
C TRP A 60 5.42 -5.67 2.95
N ILE A 61 6.69 -6.03 3.11
CA ILE A 61 7.67 -5.19 3.80
C ILE A 61 8.65 -4.62 2.77
N VAL A 62 8.80 -3.29 2.72
CA VAL A 62 9.84 -2.62 1.91
C VAL A 62 11.16 -2.65 2.67
N ARG A 63 12.25 -2.91 1.96
CA ARG A 63 13.62 -2.69 2.42
C ARG A 63 14.40 -1.86 1.41
N CYS A 64 14.93 -0.74 1.83
CA CYS A 64 15.64 0.22 1.02
C CYS A 64 17.16 -0.01 1.11
N GLY A 65 17.86 0.21 0.01
CA GLY A 65 19.31 0.01 -0.04
C GLY A 65 19.69 -1.46 0.15
N MET A 66 18.83 -2.38 -0.29
CA MET A 66 18.99 -3.81 -0.10
C MET A 66 18.83 -4.53 -1.44
N ASP A 67 19.46 -5.69 -1.54
CA ASP A 67 19.19 -6.71 -2.54
C ASP A 67 19.03 -8.08 -1.86
N THR A 68 18.72 -9.08 -2.66
CA THR A 68 18.44 -10.45 -2.23
C THR A 68 19.47 -11.38 -2.84
N VAL A 69 20.06 -12.22 -1.98
CA VAL A 69 20.99 -13.27 -2.38
C VAL A 69 20.34 -14.64 -2.16
N ALA A 70 20.77 -15.64 -2.95
CA ALA A 70 20.30 -17.02 -2.84
C ALA A 70 18.75 -17.19 -2.91
N THR A 71 18.10 -16.43 -3.79
CA THR A 71 16.66 -16.57 -4.07
C THR A 71 16.45 -16.95 -5.52
N THR A 72 15.41 -17.74 -5.79
CA THR A 72 15.12 -18.19 -7.16
C THR A 72 14.57 -17.02 -7.97
N PHE A 73 15.30 -16.68 -9.02
CA PHE A 73 14.84 -15.72 -10.03
C PHE A 73 13.70 -16.33 -10.84
N ILE A 74 12.61 -15.57 -11.00
CA ILE A 74 11.47 -15.95 -11.82
C ILE A 74 11.58 -15.26 -13.18
N GLN A 75 11.61 -13.93 -13.17
CA GLN A 75 11.67 -13.13 -14.38
C GLN A 75 12.12 -11.70 -14.07
N GLN A 76 12.59 -11.00 -15.10
CA GLN A 76 12.88 -9.57 -15.06
C GLN A 76 11.93 -8.87 -16.01
N ILE A 77 11.31 -7.79 -15.54
CA ILE A 77 10.43 -6.91 -16.31
C ILE A 77 10.86 -5.46 -16.13
N GLN A 78 10.46 -4.58 -17.03
CA GLN A 78 10.56 -3.13 -16.85
C GLN A 78 9.25 -2.61 -16.28
N THR A 79 9.32 -1.76 -15.26
CA THR A 79 8.15 -1.14 -14.64
C THR A 79 8.40 0.34 -14.43
N ASP A 80 7.32 1.14 -14.44
CA ASP A 80 7.42 2.60 -14.32
C ASP A 80 7.77 3.07 -12.91
N ASN A 81 7.52 2.23 -11.91
CA ASN A 81 7.83 2.51 -10.54
C ASN A 81 7.90 1.22 -9.72
N PHE A 82 8.29 1.38 -8.45
CA PHE A 82 8.41 0.25 -7.52
C PHE A 82 7.06 -0.39 -7.19
N ILE A 83 5.96 0.37 -7.19
CA ILE A 83 4.63 -0.18 -6.93
C ILE A 83 4.25 -1.15 -8.01
N ASP A 84 4.40 -0.78 -9.28
CA ASP A 84 4.09 -1.62 -10.43
C ASP A 84 4.89 -2.93 -10.40
N CYS A 85 6.14 -2.87 -9.94
CA CYS A 85 6.96 -4.05 -9.67
C CYS A 85 6.32 -4.99 -8.64
N ILE A 86 5.83 -4.44 -7.53
CA ILE A 86 5.12 -5.21 -6.49
C ILE A 86 3.79 -5.74 -7.03
N GLN A 87 3.07 -4.98 -7.85
CA GLN A 87 1.81 -5.44 -8.47
C GLN A 87 2.04 -6.65 -9.38
N ALA A 88 3.08 -6.58 -10.22
CA ALA A 88 3.45 -7.67 -11.10
C ALA A 88 3.81 -8.94 -10.32
N CYS A 89 4.50 -8.80 -9.20
CA CYS A 89 4.77 -9.92 -8.29
C CYS A 89 3.49 -10.43 -7.61
N GLY A 90 2.61 -9.53 -7.14
CA GLY A 90 1.33 -9.92 -6.54
C GLY A 90 0.40 -10.68 -7.49
N ALA A 91 0.52 -10.47 -8.80
CA ALA A 91 -0.20 -11.22 -9.83
C ALA A 91 0.41 -12.61 -10.13
N ASN A 92 1.62 -12.90 -9.65
CA ASN A 92 2.31 -14.16 -9.84
C ASN A 92 2.27 -14.98 -8.54
N ALA A 93 1.57 -16.11 -8.54
CA ALA A 93 1.41 -16.95 -7.36
C ALA A 93 2.74 -17.48 -6.78
N ASN A 94 3.77 -17.64 -7.62
CA ASN A 94 5.08 -18.10 -7.20
C ASN A 94 5.97 -16.95 -6.71
N CYS A 95 5.57 -15.69 -6.83
CA CYS A 95 6.40 -14.55 -6.48
C CYS A 95 6.17 -14.13 -5.03
N GLY A 96 7.23 -14.27 -4.22
CA GLY A 96 7.26 -13.90 -2.81
C GLY A 96 8.15 -12.68 -2.52
N ARG A 97 8.92 -12.22 -3.50
CA ARG A 97 9.85 -11.10 -3.32
C ARG A 97 10.19 -10.41 -4.64
N VAL A 98 10.49 -9.12 -4.57
CA VAL A 98 11.04 -8.36 -5.70
C VAL A 98 12.31 -7.61 -5.30
N THR A 99 13.24 -7.49 -6.25
CA THR A 99 14.28 -6.45 -6.23
C THR A 99 13.94 -5.44 -7.32
N TYR A 100 13.93 -4.15 -7.00
CA TYR A 100 13.74 -3.06 -7.94
C TYR A 100 14.96 -2.15 -7.94
N THR A 101 15.46 -1.83 -9.14
CA THR A 101 16.49 -0.80 -9.30
C THR A 101 15.82 0.35 -10.04
N ALA A 102 15.70 1.50 -9.41
CA ALA A 102 15.14 2.67 -10.07
C ALA A 102 16.22 3.33 -10.93
N ASP A 103 15.91 3.60 -12.19
CA ASP A 103 16.70 4.51 -13.02
C ASP A 103 16.35 5.98 -12.68
N VAL A 104 17.20 6.91 -13.14
CA VAL A 104 17.00 8.35 -12.98
C VAL A 104 15.75 8.75 -13.79
N GLY A 105 14.58 8.73 -13.16
CA GLY A 105 13.30 8.91 -13.83
C GLY A 105 12.14 8.11 -13.23
N GLY A 106 12.42 7.20 -12.28
CA GLY A 106 11.39 6.48 -11.53
C GLY A 106 11.13 5.08 -12.07
N SER A 107 11.23 4.86 -13.38
CA SER A 107 11.17 3.56 -14.05
C SER A 107 12.46 2.75 -13.85
N GLY A 108 12.39 1.43 -14.02
CA GLY A 108 13.59 0.60 -14.04
C GLY A 108 13.32 -0.90 -13.92
N PRO A 109 14.40 -1.71 -13.91
CA PRO A 109 14.27 -3.16 -13.89
C PRO A 109 13.71 -3.67 -12.55
N CYS A 110 12.68 -4.49 -12.69
CA CYS A 110 12.01 -5.22 -11.63
C CYS A 110 12.32 -6.72 -11.75
N TYR A 111 12.93 -7.28 -10.73
CA TYR A 111 13.33 -8.68 -10.67
C TYR A 111 12.38 -9.44 -9.73
N LEU A 112 11.51 -10.25 -10.31
CA LEU A 112 10.55 -11.10 -9.59
C LEU A 112 11.26 -12.37 -9.13
N LYS A 113 11.07 -12.71 -7.87
CA LYS A 113 11.76 -13.81 -7.20
C LYS A 113 10.76 -14.60 -6.36
N THR A 114 11.03 -15.90 -6.17
CA THR A 114 10.12 -16.75 -5.38
C THR A 114 10.06 -16.38 -3.91
N GLY A 115 11.04 -15.59 -3.45
CA GLY A 115 11.21 -15.24 -2.05
C GLY A 115 12.27 -16.11 -1.39
N GLY A 116 12.36 -16.01 -0.06
CA GLY A 116 13.46 -16.59 0.68
C GLY A 116 14.80 -15.88 0.43
N GLY A 117 15.84 -16.31 1.16
CA GLY A 117 17.18 -15.75 1.09
C GLY A 117 17.40 -14.50 1.96
N PRO A 118 18.64 -14.28 2.43
CA PRO A 118 18.97 -13.10 3.21
C PRO A 118 19.02 -11.83 2.35
N LEU A 119 18.84 -10.69 3.02
CA LEU A 119 19.05 -9.39 2.41
C LEU A 119 20.51 -8.98 2.56
N THR A 120 21.07 -8.39 1.51
CA THR A 120 22.40 -7.79 1.52
C THR A 120 22.29 -6.31 1.21
N SER A 121 23.15 -5.49 1.80
CA SER A 121 23.19 -4.05 1.49
C SER A 121 23.56 -3.85 0.02
N SER A 122 22.81 -2.99 -0.66
CA SER A 122 23.02 -2.61 -2.06
C SER A 122 22.39 -1.25 -2.33
N ALA A 123 23.25 -0.23 -2.46
CA ALA A 123 22.81 1.14 -2.73
C ALA A 123 21.99 1.21 -4.04
N GLY A 124 20.94 2.03 -4.04
CA GLY A 124 20.08 2.23 -5.21
C GLY A 124 19.06 1.12 -5.48
N ARG A 125 19.07 0.02 -4.71
CA ARG A 125 18.09 -1.06 -4.82
C ARG A 125 17.02 -1.00 -3.74
N LYS A 126 15.83 -1.44 -4.09
CA LYS A 126 14.68 -1.59 -3.18
C LYS A 126 14.23 -3.04 -3.24
N VAL A 127 13.90 -3.61 -2.09
CA VAL A 127 13.36 -4.97 -1.99
C VAL A 127 11.99 -4.89 -1.37
N ALA A 128 11.06 -5.70 -1.88
CA ALA A 128 9.76 -5.89 -1.25
C ALA A 128 9.52 -7.38 -1.04
N THR A 129 9.19 -7.75 0.19
CA THR A 129 8.94 -9.16 0.58
C THR A 129 7.51 -9.34 0.99
N LYS A 130 6.82 -10.31 0.41
CA LYS A 130 5.45 -10.67 0.76
C LYS A 130 5.39 -11.27 2.16
N ARG A 131 4.43 -10.83 2.97
CA ARG A 131 4.07 -11.41 4.27
C ARG A 131 2.91 -12.37 4.04
N ASN A 132 3.11 -13.61 4.49
CA ASN A 132 2.07 -14.64 4.50
C ASN A 132 1.17 -14.46 5.72
#